data_AF-A0A858CM22-F1
#
_entry.id   AF-A0A858CM22-F1
#
_cell.length_a   1.000
_cell.length_b   1.000
_cell.length_c   1.000
_cell.angle_alpha   90.00
_cell.angle_beta   90.00
_cell.angle_gamma   90.00
#
_symmetry.space_group_name_H-M   'P 1'
#
loop_
_entity.id
_entity.type
_entity.pdbx_description
1 polymer ?
#
loop_
_entity_poly.entity_id
_entity_poly.type
_entity_poly.pdbx_seq_one_letter_code
_entity_poly.pdbx_strand_id
1 'polypeptide(L)'
;MSTSLKAEEYRLEKIFSDDFVYSIPPYQRPYSWTDDQVSELLDDILAALPGANDEAMPYFLGSIVLIKSSGQPKSDVVDGQQR
;
A
#
# COMPACT_ATOMS: atom_id res chain seq x y z
N MET A 1 -25.62 -11.21 -1.13
CA MET A 1 -24.78 -10.08 -0.67
C MET A 1 -23.92 -9.67 -1.86
N SER A 2 -24.14 -8.51 -2.47
CA SER A 2 -23.31 -8.05 -3.59
C SER A 2 -21.97 -7.56 -3.07
N THR A 3 -20.89 -8.28 -3.35
CA THR A 3 -19.53 -7.81 -3.08
C THR A 3 -19.20 -6.73 -4.10
N SER A 4 -19.28 -5.45 -3.71
CA SER A 4 -18.88 -4.36 -4.60
C SER A 4 -17.35 -4.22 -4.59
N LEU A 5 -16.71 -4.35 -5.74
CA LEU A 5 -15.32 -3.96 -5.92
C LEU A 5 -15.24 -2.42 -5.92
N LYS A 6 -14.38 -1.85 -5.07
CA LYS A 6 -14.08 -0.41 -5.04
C LYS A 6 -12.57 -0.23 -5.22
N ALA A 7 -12.19 0.71 -6.07
CA ALA A 7 -10.81 1.11 -6.28
C ALA A 7 -10.73 2.62 -6.07
N GLU A 8 -9.84 3.04 -5.17
CA GLU A 8 -9.63 4.44 -4.79
C GLU A 8 -8.13 4.68 -4.64
N GLU A 9 -7.69 5.88 -5.00
CA GLU A 9 -6.31 6.30 -4.83
C GLU A 9 -6.16 7.02 -3.49
N TYR A 10 -5.11 6.66 -2.75
CA TYR A 10 -4.83 7.22 -1.44
C TYR A 10 -3.37 7.66 -1.35
N ARG A 11 -3.14 8.77 -0.64
CA ARG A 11 -1.80 9.17 -0.21
C ARG A 11 -1.28 8.22 0.86
N LEU A 12 0.05 8.10 0.98
CA LEU A 12 0.70 7.27 1.98
C LEU A 12 0.23 7.59 3.41
N GLU A 13 0.11 8.88 3.74
CA GLU A 13 -0.38 9.35 5.04
C GLU A 13 -1.76 8.82 5.41
N LYS A 14 -2.63 8.58 4.42
CA LYS A 14 -3.99 8.09 4.61
C LYS A 14 -4.01 6.58 4.80
N ILE A 15 -3.20 5.83 4.07
CA ILE A 15 -3.17 4.37 4.19
C ILE A 15 -2.46 3.92 5.48
N PHE A 16 -1.57 4.74 6.04
CA PHE A 16 -0.92 4.49 7.33
C PHE A 16 -1.58 5.21 8.52
N SER A 17 -2.81 5.73 8.36
CA SER A 17 -3.59 6.32 9.44
C SER A 17 -4.45 5.29 10.18
N ASP A 18 -5.12 5.72 11.25
CA ASP A 18 -6.09 4.92 12.02
C ASP A 18 -7.31 4.46 11.19
N ASP A 19 -7.48 4.99 9.97
CA ASP A 19 -8.52 4.53 9.04
C ASP A 19 -8.25 3.14 8.49
N PHE A 20 -7.00 2.65 8.58
CA PHE A 20 -6.57 1.35 8.09
C PHE A 20 -5.76 0.61 9.16
N VAL A 21 -6.38 -0.41 9.75
CA VAL A 21 -5.71 -1.38 10.62
C VAL A 21 -5.53 -2.66 9.83
N TYR A 22 -4.32 -2.87 9.33
CA TYR A 22 -3.98 -4.02 8.48
C TYR A 22 -3.88 -5.31 9.26
N SER A 23 -4.37 -6.38 8.65
CA SER A 23 -4.30 -7.75 9.16
C SER A 23 -3.86 -8.67 8.02
N ILE A 24 -2.88 -9.53 8.28
CA ILE A 24 -2.37 -10.52 7.34
C ILE A 24 -3.09 -11.84 7.60
N PRO A 25 -3.98 -12.29 6.70
CA PRO A 25 -4.73 -13.52 6.91
C PRO A 25 -3.83 -14.78 6.87
N PRO A 26 -4.22 -15.90 7.50
CA PRO A 26 -3.38 -17.11 7.57
C PRO A 26 -3.05 -17.79 6.24
N TYR A 27 -3.81 -17.49 5.18
CA TYR A 27 -3.60 -18.04 3.84
C TYR A 27 -2.54 -17.26 3.03
N GLN A 28 -2.03 -16.15 3.57
CA GLN A 28 -0.96 -15.40 2.95
C GLN A 28 0.39 -16.09 3.12
N ARG A 29 1.26 -15.92 2.12
CA ARG A 29 2.64 -16.44 2.21
C ARG A 29 3.46 -15.62 3.22
N PRO A 30 4.50 -16.20 3.83
CA PRO A 30 5.47 -15.42 4.60
C PRO A 30 6.11 -14.31 3.76
N TYR A 31 6.64 -13.29 4.44
CA TYR A 31 7.49 -12.30 3.79
C TYR A 31 8.64 -13.01 3.08
N SER A 32 8.81 -12.71 1.80
CA SER A 32 9.82 -13.34 0.95
C SER A 32 10.68 -12.33 0.21
N TRP A 33 10.50 -11.04 0.53
CA TRP A 33 11.30 -10.01 -0.08
C TRP A 33 12.74 -10.08 0.43
N THR A 34 13.67 -9.95 -0.49
CA THR A 34 15.11 -9.84 -0.19
C THR A 34 15.53 -8.38 -0.21
N ASP A 35 16.77 -8.13 0.21
CA ASP A 35 17.38 -6.80 0.18
C ASP A 35 17.31 -6.16 -1.22
N ASP A 36 17.37 -6.96 -2.29
CA ASP A 36 17.27 -6.46 -3.67
C ASP A 36 15.92 -5.75 -3.92
N GLN A 37 14.81 -6.37 -3.53
CA GLN A 37 13.46 -5.83 -3.75
C GLN A 37 13.16 -4.65 -2.84
N VAL A 38 13.68 -4.69 -1.61
CA VAL A 38 13.58 -3.57 -0.67
C VAL A 38 14.38 -2.37 -1.18
N SER A 39 15.57 -2.62 -1.72
CA SER A 39 16.44 -1.57 -2.28
C SER A 39 15.79 -0.95 -3.52
N GLU A 40 15.21 -1.76 -4.42
CA GLU A 40 14.49 -1.27 -5.60
C GLU A 40 13.31 -0.36 -5.19
N LEU A 41 12.49 -0.77 -4.22
CA LEU A 41 11.40 0.06 -3.72
C LEU A 41 11.92 1.37 -3.10
N LEU A 42 13.01 1.30 -2.33
CA LEU A 42 13.60 2.47 -1.69
C LEU A 42 14.17 3.44 -2.73
N ASP A 43 14.90 2.94 -3.71
CA ASP A 43 15.47 3.73 -4.80
C ASP A 43 14.37 4.42 -5.61
N ASP A 44 13.27 3.72 -5.91
CA ASP A 44 12.09 4.28 -6.57
C ASP A 44 11.46 5.43 -5.76
N ILE A 45 11.30 5.26 -4.44
CA ILE A 45 10.77 6.30 -3.55
C ILE A 45 11.71 7.51 -3.55
N LEU A 46 13.02 7.28 -3.42
CA LEU A 46 14.02 8.36 -3.38
C LEU A 46 14.09 9.12 -4.71
N ALA A 47 14.02 8.41 -5.84
CA ALA A 47 13.99 9.01 -7.17
C ALA A 47 12.71 9.84 -7.42
N ALA A 48 11.61 9.47 -6.77
CA ALA A 48 10.35 10.20 -6.84
C ALA A 48 10.30 11.47 -5.97
N LEU A 49 11.23 11.64 -5.01
CA LEU A 49 11.26 12.83 -4.18
C LEU A 49 11.70 14.04 -5.02
N PRO A 50 10.92 15.14 -5.01
CA PRO A 50 11.30 16.34 -5.75
C PRO A 50 12.58 16.95 -5.19
N GLY A 51 13.45 17.44 -6.09
CA GLY A 51 14.55 18.30 -5.70
C GLY A 51 14.05 19.62 -5.08
N ALA A 52 14.95 20.38 -4.46
CA ALA A 52 14.61 21.62 -3.76
C ALA A 52 13.87 22.68 -4.62
N ASN A 53 13.95 22.57 -5.95
CA ASN A 53 13.33 23.48 -6.90
C ASN A 53 12.36 22.77 -7.88
N ASP A 54 12.05 21.50 -7.67
CA ASP A 54 11.18 20.72 -8.58
C ASP A 54 9.75 20.66 -8.05
N GLU A 55 8.78 20.64 -8.96
CA GLU A 55 7.39 20.37 -8.60
C GLU A 55 7.23 18.90 -8.20
N ALA A 56 6.57 18.66 -7.06
CA ALA A 56 6.27 17.31 -6.59
C ALA A 56 5.30 16.61 -7.55
N MET A 57 5.79 15.65 -8.33
CA MET A 57 4.93 14.79 -9.14
C MET A 57 4.43 13.60 -8.31
N PRO A 58 3.13 13.26 -8.36
CA PRO A 58 2.62 12.06 -7.71
C PRO A 58 3.31 10.81 -8.27
N TYR A 59 3.89 10.00 -7.39
CA TYR A 59 4.43 8.69 -7.74
C TYR A 59 3.49 7.59 -7.28
N PHE A 60 3.20 6.64 -8.15
CA PHE A 60 2.28 5.54 -7.89
C PHE A 60 3.03 4.31 -7.35
N LEU A 61 2.88 4.02 -6.06
CA LEU A 61 3.55 2.90 -5.36
C LEU A 61 2.85 1.54 -5.54
N GLY A 62 2.04 1.40 -6.60
CA GLY A 62 1.25 0.22 -6.85
C GLY A 62 -0.06 0.16 -6.08
N SER A 63 -0.79 -0.96 -6.25
CA SER A 63 -2.08 -1.20 -5.60
C SER A 63 -1.94 -2.17 -4.42
N ILE A 64 -2.82 -2.04 -3.44
CA ILE A 64 -3.03 -3.05 -2.39
C ILE A 64 -4.48 -3.52 -2.47
N VAL A 65 -4.70 -4.84 -2.38
CA VAL A 65 -6.05 -5.41 -2.43
C VAL A 65 -6.47 -5.78 -1.02
N LEU A 66 -7.58 -5.22 -0.56
CA LEU A 66 -8.05 -5.34 0.82
C LEU A 66 -9.48 -5.87 0.87
N ILE A 67 -9.77 -6.71 1.86
CA ILE A 67 -11.13 -6.97 2.32
C ILE A 67 -11.40 -6.02 3.49
N LYS A 68 -12.25 -5.02 3.27
CA LYS A 68 -12.59 -3.98 4.24
C LYS A 68 -14.10 -3.77 4.28
N SER A 69 -14.65 -3.73 5.49
CA SER A 69 -16.05 -3.38 5.70
C SER A 69 -16.21 -1.87 5.75
N SER A 70 -17.29 -1.33 5.16
CA SER A 70 -17.53 0.12 5.13
C SER A 70 -17.58 0.70 6.54
N GLY A 71 -16.80 1.76 6.79
CA GLY A 71 -16.74 2.44 8.09
C GLY A 71 -15.98 1.69 9.19
N GLN A 72 -15.30 0.58 8.87
CA GLN A 72 -14.46 -0.15 9.83
C GLN A 72 -12.98 -0.02 9.46
N PRO A 73 -12.08 0.21 10.44
CA PRO A 73 -10.66 0.38 10.16
C PRO A 73 -9.97 -0.93 9.76
N LYS A 74 -10.44 -2.07 10.29
CA LYS A 74 -9.90 -3.40 9.98
C LYS A 74 -9.89 -3.65 8.46
N SER A 75 -8.71 -3.99 7.94
CA SER A 75 -8.46 -4.21 6.52
C SER A 75 -7.60 -5.46 6.33
N ASP A 76 -8.20 -6.54 5.86
CA ASP A 76 -7.49 -7.81 5.64
C ASP A 76 -6.77 -7.77 4.27
N VAL A 77 -5.46 -8.00 4.26
CA VAL A 77 -4.64 -7.89 3.04
C VAL A 77 -4.73 -9.15 2.18
N VAL A 78 -5.15 -8.98 0.92
CA VAL A 78 -5.28 -10.06 -0.07
C VAL A 78 -4.13 -10.05 -1.07
N ASP A 79 -3.65 -8.87 -1.46
CA ASP A 79 -2.48 -8.71 -2.34
C ASP A 79 -1.74 -7.41 -1.98
N GLY A 80 -0.45 -7.36 -2.34
CA GLY A 80 0.45 -6.24 -2.06
C GLY A 80 1.17 -6.32 -0.71
N GLN A 81 0.99 -7.41 0.06
CA GLN A 81 1.48 -7.55 1.44
C GLN A 81 2.98 -7.32 1.70
N GLN A 82 3.83 -7.40 0.66
CA GLN A 82 5.28 -7.30 0.82
C GLN A 82 5.78 -5.87 0.69
N ARG A 83 4.98 -5.01 0.03
CA ARG A 83 5.16 -3.56 -0.01
C ARG A 83 4.57 -2.97 1.26
#